data_AF-A0A679I0H1-F1
#
_entry.id   AF-A0A679I0H1-F1
#
_cell.length_a   1.000
_cell.length_b   1.000
_cell.length_c   1.000
_cell.angle_alpha   90.00
_cell.angle_beta   90.00
_cell.angle_gamma   90.00
#
_symmetry.space_group_name_H-M   'P 1'
#
loop_
_entity.id
_entity.type
_entity.pdbx_description
1 polymer ?
#
loop_
_entity_poly.entity_id
_entity_poly.type
_entity_poly.pdbx_seq_one_letter_code
_entity_poly.pdbx_strand_id
1 'polypeptide(L)'
;MTLEAFLGRLEGVILRGSRHVALCPAHADRSPSLQVSPGDSGLLVKCWAGCTTAEVCGSLGLRLADLFYDAGLPRDIRPIRPVPRVNHAALAFQFELSAFDRRTRAGAVLNRLSDLDLAPVSDDDLDRLLSTAASAYEDLDLAHLHEQLADELRGRA
;
A
#
# COMPACT_ATOMS: atom_id res chain seq x y z
N MET A 1 -9.15 -23.96 -5.65
CA MET A 1 -8.11 -24.45 -6.61
C MET A 1 -6.74 -24.43 -5.93
N THR A 2 -5.84 -25.38 -6.18
CA THR A 2 -4.45 -25.31 -5.68
C THR A 2 -3.53 -24.61 -6.70
N LEU A 3 -2.37 -24.13 -6.27
CA LEU A 3 -1.40 -23.48 -7.16
C LEU A 3 -0.94 -24.44 -8.27
N GLU A 4 -0.61 -25.68 -7.91
CA GLU A 4 -0.13 -26.70 -8.84
C GLU A 4 -1.18 -27.04 -9.89
N ALA A 5 -2.44 -27.16 -9.47
CA ALA A 5 -3.56 -27.44 -10.38
C ALA A 5 -3.83 -26.29 -11.36
N PHE A 6 -3.58 -25.04 -10.94
CA PHE A 6 -3.69 -23.88 -11.83
C PHE A 6 -2.51 -23.80 -12.79
N LEU A 7 -1.29 -23.99 -12.30
CA LEU A 7 -0.08 -23.98 -13.14
C LEU A 7 -0.08 -25.11 -14.17
N GLY A 8 -0.64 -26.28 -13.84
CA GLY A 8 -0.78 -27.40 -14.77
C GLY A 8 -1.71 -27.13 -15.96
N ARG A 9 -2.45 -26.01 -15.95
CA ARG A 9 -3.29 -25.55 -17.07
C ARG A 9 -2.59 -24.50 -17.95
N LEU A 10 -1.37 -24.12 -17.61
CA LEU A 10 -0.62 -23.05 -18.28
C LEU A 10 0.57 -23.62 -19.05
N GLU A 11 0.99 -22.90 -20.09
CA GLU A 11 2.16 -23.22 -20.88
C GLU A 11 3.34 -22.29 -20.53
N GLY A 12 4.57 -22.78 -20.70
CA GLY A 12 5.78 -21.98 -20.48
C GLY A 12 5.97 -21.54 -19.03
N VAL A 13 5.55 -22.35 -18.06
CA VAL A 13 5.66 -22.04 -16.62
C VAL A 13 7.13 -22.03 -16.19
N ILE A 14 7.58 -20.91 -15.62
CA ILE A 14 8.93 -20.69 -15.10
C ILE A 14 8.81 -20.14 -13.69
N LEU A 15 9.59 -20.69 -12.76
CA LEU A 15 9.74 -20.12 -11.41
C LEU A 15 10.68 -18.90 -11.44
N ARG A 16 10.20 -17.75 -10.94
CA ARG A 16 10.98 -16.52 -10.76
C ARG A 16 10.87 -16.05 -9.31
N GLY A 17 11.89 -16.34 -8.51
CA GLY A 17 11.88 -16.08 -7.07
C GLY A 17 10.79 -16.90 -6.39
N SER A 18 9.86 -16.23 -5.70
CA SER A 18 8.71 -16.87 -5.02
C SER A 18 7.44 -16.93 -5.87
N ARG A 19 7.52 -16.60 -7.17
CA ARG A 19 6.35 -16.48 -8.06
C ARG A 19 6.58 -17.26 -9.35
N HIS A 20 5.49 -17.65 -9.99
CA HIS A 20 5.53 -18.31 -11.29
C HIS A 20 5.18 -17.31 -12.37
N VAL A 21 5.82 -17.43 -13.52
CA VAL A 21 5.47 -16.70 -14.74
C VAL A 21 5.17 -17.71 -15.83
N ALA A 22 4.13 -17.48 -16.62
CA ALA A 22 3.68 -18.36 -17.68
C ALA A 22 3.18 -17.55 -18.89
N LEU A 23 2.92 -18.23 -19.99
CA LEU A 23 2.22 -17.64 -21.14
C LEU A 23 0.75 -17.38 -20.76
N CYS A 24 0.27 -16.19 -21.09
CA CYS A 24 -1.12 -15.84 -20.88
C CYS A 24 -2.02 -16.54 -21.92
N PRO A 25 -3.05 -17.29 -21.51
CA PRO A 25 -3.97 -17.94 -22.44
C PRO A 25 -5.06 -16.99 -23.00
N ALA A 26 -5.15 -15.76 -22.48
CA ALA A 26 -6.15 -14.77 -22.91
C ALA A 26 -5.71 -13.93 -24.11
N HIS A 27 -4.44 -13.98 -24.49
CA HIS A 27 -3.92 -13.34 -25.71
C HIS A 27 -2.88 -14.25 -26.37
N ALA A 28 -2.50 -13.93 -27.60
CA ALA A 28 -1.43 -14.65 -28.30
C ALA A 28 -0.06 -14.30 -27.68
N ASP A 29 0.26 -14.95 -26.56
CA ASP A 29 1.44 -14.65 -25.78
C ASP A 29 2.67 -15.39 -26.31
N ARG A 30 3.77 -14.67 -26.56
CA ARG A 30 5.05 -15.24 -27.03
C ARG A 30 6.14 -15.20 -25.96
N SER A 31 5.95 -14.35 -24.95
CA SER A 31 6.90 -14.17 -23.85
C SER A 31 6.11 -14.20 -22.54
N PRO A 32 6.46 -15.04 -21.55
CA PRO A 32 5.67 -15.21 -20.34
C PRO A 32 5.29 -13.88 -19.68
N SER A 33 4.01 -13.51 -19.81
CA SER A 33 3.46 -12.24 -19.31
C SER A 33 2.50 -12.43 -18.13
N LEU A 34 2.07 -13.67 -17.88
CA LEU A 34 1.15 -14.01 -16.82
C LEU A 34 1.93 -14.37 -15.55
N GLN A 35 1.77 -13.57 -14.51
CA GLN A 35 2.33 -13.85 -13.19
C GLN A 35 1.28 -14.51 -12.30
N VAL A 36 1.68 -15.59 -11.63
CA VAL A 36 0.87 -16.36 -10.69
C VAL A 36 1.62 -16.52 -9.37
N SER A 37 0.96 -16.24 -8.26
CA SER A 37 1.52 -16.47 -6.92
C SER A 37 0.42 -16.84 -5.93
N PRO A 38 0.74 -17.64 -4.89
CA PRO A 38 -0.20 -17.85 -3.79
C PRO A 38 -0.42 -16.53 -3.05
N GLY A 39 -1.68 -16.22 -2.72
CA GLY A 39 -2.05 -15.19 -1.75
C GLY A 39 -2.69 -15.83 -0.52
N ASP A 40 -3.11 -15.00 0.44
CA ASP A 40 -3.66 -15.46 1.73
C ASP A 40 -4.98 -16.24 1.61
N SER A 41 -5.62 -16.15 0.45
CA SER A 41 -7.05 -16.43 0.28
C SER A 41 -7.39 -17.14 -1.02
N GLY A 42 -6.43 -17.18 -1.92
CA GLY A 42 -6.58 -17.65 -3.28
C GLY A 42 -5.34 -17.32 -4.08
N LEU A 43 -5.35 -17.72 -5.34
CA LEU A 43 -4.28 -17.45 -6.27
C LEU A 43 -4.36 -16.00 -6.76
N LEU A 44 -3.23 -15.29 -6.73
CA LEU A 44 -3.07 -13.98 -7.33
C LEU A 44 -2.61 -14.17 -8.77
N VAL A 45 -3.39 -13.63 -9.71
CA VAL A 45 -3.16 -13.77 -11.14
C VAL A 45 -3.14 -12.38 -11.77
N LYS A 46 -2.02 -12.02 -12.41
CA LYS A 46 -1.86 -10.74 -13.09
C LYS A 46 -1.19 -10.95 -14.44
N CYS A 47 -1.87 -10.54 -15.51
CA CYS A 47 -1.25 -10.40 -16.82
C CYS A 47 -0.67 -8.99 -16.96
N TRP A 48 0.61 -8.89 -17.30
CA TRP A 48 1.27 -7.60 -17.52
C TRP A 48 1.03 -7.00 -18.91
N ALA A 49 0.42 -7.76 -19.82
CA ALA A 49 0.01 -7.28 -21.15
C ALA A 49 -1.37 -6.61 -21.15
N GLY A 50 -2.11 -6.63 -20.03
CA GLY A 50 -3.39 -5.92 -19.87
C GLY A 50 -4.64 -6.80 -19.84
N CYS A 51 -4.54 -8.11 -20.03
CA CYS A 51 -5.68 -9.01 -19.86
C CYS A 51 -6.20 -8.97 -18.41
N THR A 52 -7.51 -8.94 -18.29
CA THR A 52 -8.20 -9.05 -17.01
C THR A 52 -8.09 -10.47 -16.46
N THR A 53 -8.17 -10.60 -15.14
CA THR A 53 -8.20 -11.92 -14.48
C THR A 53 -9.38 -12.76 -14.96
N ALA A 54 -10.49 -12.13 -15.33
CA ALA A 54 -11.69 -12.80 -15.84
C ALA A 54 -11.44 -13.44 -17.21
N GLU A 55 -10.78 -12.73 -18.13
CA GLU A 55 -10.40 -13.27 -19.45
C GLU A 55 -9.44 -14.44 -19.30
N VAL A 56 -8.42 -14.32 -18.44
CA VAL A 56 -7.47 -15.41 -18.17
C VAL A 56 -8.19 -16.65 -17.63
N CYS A 57 -9.07 -16.48 -16.64
CA CYS A 57 -9.86 -17.60 -16.11
C CYS A 57 -10.78 -18.18 -17.18
N GLY A 58 -11.45 -17.34 -17.96
CA GLY A 58 -12.35 -17.74 -19.04
C GLY A 58 -11.66 -18.61 -20.09
N SER A 59 -10.46 -18.23 -20.55
CA SER A 59 -9.66 -19.04 -21.48
C SER A 59 -9.27 -20.41 -20.92
N LEU A 60 -9.19 -20.55 -19.59
CA LEU A 60 -8.88 -21.81 -18.92
C LEU A 60 -10.13 -22.62 -18.52
N GLY A 61 -11.33 -22.15 -18.89
CA GLY A 61 -12.59 -22.76 -18.48
C GLY A 61 -12.85 -22.67 -16.98
N LEU A 62 -12.31 -21.63 -16.33
CA LEU A 62 -12.44 -21.36 -14.90
C LEU A 62 -13.32 -20.14 -14.65
N ARG A 63 -13.98 -20.12 -13.49
CA ARG A 63 -14.64 -18.93 -12.96
C ARG A 63 -13.66 -18.20 -12.04
N LEU A 64 -13.85 -16.89 -11.87
CA LEU A 64 -13.10 -16.11 -10.87
C LEU A 64 -13.17 -16.71 -9.47
N ALA A 65 -14.33 -17.25 -9.09
CA ALA A 65 -14.54 -17.89 -7.80
C ALA A 65 -13.62 -19.11 -7.58
N ASP A 66 -13.18 -19.78 -8.65
CA ASP A 66 -12.36 -20.99 -8.54
C ASP A 66 -10.92 -20.66 -8.10
N LEU A 67 -10.46 -19.41 -8.24
CA LEU A 67 -9.14 -18.95 -7.78
C LEU A 67 -9.01 -18.96 -6.26
N PHE A 68 -10.12 -18.94 -5.51
CA PHE A 68 -10.09 -18.92 -4.05
C PHE A 68 -9.88 -20.33 -3.47
N TYR A 69 -9.24 -20.41 -2.31
CA TYR A 69 -8.97 -21.70 -1.65
C TYR A 69 -10.23 -22.33 -1.05
N ASP A 70 -11.23 -21.51 -0.71
CA ASP A 70 -12.54 -21.93 -0.22
C ASP A 70 -13.55 -22.18 -1.36
N ALA A 71 -13.11 -22.17 -2.63
CA ALA A 71 -13.94 -22.47 -3.77
C ALA A 71 -14.51 -23.89 -3.65
N GLY A 72 -15.84 -24.01 -3.64
CA GLY A 72 -16.56 -25.28 -3.47
C GLY A 72 -17.01 -25.58 -2.06
N LEU A 73 -16.58 -24.80 -1.06
CA LEU A 73 -17.16 -24.90 0.29
C LEU A 73 -18.58 -24.31 0.30
N PRO A 74 -19.55 -25.00 0.94
CA PRO A 74 -20.85 -24.43 1.29
C PRO A 74 -20.70 -23.09 2.00
N ARG A 75 -21.59 -22.13 1.70
CA ARG A 75 -21.45 -20.74 2.21
C ARG A 75 -21.41 -20.67 3.73
N ASP A 76 -22.13 -21.56 4.40
CA ASP A 76 -22.21 -21.74 5.85
C ASP A 76 -20.92 -22.26 6.48
N ILE A 77 -20.03 -22.89 5.70
CA ILE A 77 -18.76 -23.46 6.18
C ILE A 77 -17.56 -22.58 5.78
N ARG A 78 -17.76 -21.60 4.89
CA ARG A 78 -16.67 -20.71 4.47
C ARG A 78 -16.13 -19.94 5.67
N PRO A 79 -14.80 -19.92 5.88
CA PRO A 79 -14.23 -19.18 6.98
C PRO A 79 -14.53 -17.69 6.79
N ILE A 80 -15.20 -17.08 7.78
CA ILE A 80 -15.30 -15.62 7.85
C ILE A 80 -13.88 -15.12 8.06
N ARG A 81 -13.36 -14.37 7.09
CA ARG A 81 -12.06 -13.72 7.27
C ARG A 81 -12.22 -12.69 8.37
N PRO A 82 -11.46 -12.80 9.47
CA PRO A 82 -11.54 -11.82 10.52
C PRO A 82 -11.16 -10.47 9.91
N VAL A 83 -12.06 -9.49 10.00
CA VAL A 83 -11.70 -8.10 9.71
C VAL A 83 -10.62 -7.73 10.72
N PRO A 84 -9.43 -7.28 10.30
CA PRO A 84 -8.40 -6.87 11.23
C PRO A 84 -8.99 -5.85 12.20
N ARG A 85 -8.95 -6.14 13.51
CA ARG A 85 -9.40 -5.17 14.51
C ARG A 85 -8.35 -4.08 14.56
N VAL A 86 -8.75 -2.85 14.24
CA VAL A 86 -7.86 -1.69 14.35
C VAL A 86 -7.58 -1.47 15.83
N ASN A 87 -6.30 -1.46 16.20
CA ASN A 87 -5.88 -1.10 17.55
C ASN A 87 -5.84 0.43 17.64
N HIS A 88 -6.96 1.04 18.05
CA HIS A 88 -7.08 2.49 18.14
C HIS A 88 -6.06 3.11 19.11
N ALA A 89 -5.75 2.43 20.21
CA ALA A 89 -4.73 2.90 21.16
C ALA A 89 -3.33 2.94 20.52
N ALA A 90 -2.94 1.89 19.78
CA ALA A 90 -1.67 1.86 19.07
C ALA A 90 -1.61 2.93 17.96
N LEU A 91 -2.71 3.13 17.24
CA LEU A 91 -2.79 4.14 16.18
C LEU A 91 -2.74 5.57 16.75
N ALA A 92 -3.43 5.84 17.86
CA ALA A 92 -3.34 7.11 18.57
C ALA A 92 -1.89 7.44 18.97
N PHE A 93 -1.20 6.47 19.56
CA PHE A 93 0.21 6.62 19.95
C PHE A 93 1.11 6.95 18.75
N GLN A 94 0.88 6.35 17.58
CA GLN A 94 1.62 6.67 16.36
C GLN A 94 1.41 8.13 15.92
N PHE A 95 0.16 8.62 15.97
CA PHE A 95 -0.15 10.01 15.64
C PHE A 95 0.46 10.99 16.64
N GLU A 96 0.46 10.67 17.93
CA GLU A 96 1.13 11.48 18.97
C GLU A 96 2.63 11.61 18.73
N LEU A 97 3.30 10.48 18.47
CA LEU A 97 4.73 10.49 18.15
C LEU A 97 5.01 11.33 16.91
N SER A 98 4.17 11.21 15.88
CA SER A 98 4.30 11.99 14.66
C SER A 98 4.06 13.49 14.88
N ALA A 99 3.10 13.86 15.72
CA ALA A 99 2.86 15.26 16.08
C ALA A 99 4.04 15.85 16.84
N PHE A 100 4.57 15.11 17.82
CA PHE A 100 5.72 15.52 18.60
C PHE A 100 6.96 15.75 17.72
N ASP A 101 7.26 14.81 16.82
CA ASP A 101 8.40 14.92 15.89
C ASP A 101 8.28 16.16 15.01
N ARG A 102 7.12 16.36 14.37
CA ARG A 102 6.87 17.52 13.51
C ARG A 102 7.00 18.84 14.26
N ARG A 103 6.39 18.95 15.45
CA ARG A 103 6.50 20.15 16.27
C ARG A 103 7.94 20.44 16.67
N THR A 104 8.69 19.40 17.05
CA THR A 104 10.08 19.55 17.45
C THR A 104 10.94 20.03 16.28
N ARG A 105 10.76 19.44 15.09
CA ARG A 105 11.46 19.84 13.87
C ARG A 105 11.11 21.26 13.46
N ALA A 106 9.82 21.60 13.41
CA ALA A 106 9.36 22.95 13.08
C ALA A 106 9.90 23.99 14.04
N GLY A 107 9.82 23.74 15.35
CA GLY A 107 10.36 24.63 16.37
C GLY A 107 11.86 24.84 16.22
N ALA A 108 12.63 23.78 15.93
CA ALA A 108 14.06 23.90 15.70
C ALA A 108 14.38 24.78 14.48
N VAL A 109 13.63 24.65 13.39
CA VAL A 109 13.79 25.49 12.18
C VAL A 109 13.42 26.93 12.48
N LEU A 110 12.21 27.19 13.00
CA LEU A 110 11.71 28.54 13.23
C LEU A 110 12.55 29.32 14.24
N ASN A 111 13.03 28.67 15.31
CA ASN A 111 13.94 29.30 16.27
C ASN A 111 15.28 29.70 15.63
N ARG A 112 15.78 28.94 14.65
CA ARG A 112 17.01 29.32 13.94
C ARG A 112 16.76 30.45 12.95
N LEU A 113 15.59 30.45 12.29
CA LEU A 113 15.19 31.50 11.37
C LEU A 113 14.90 32.83 12.06
N SER A 114 14.38 32.83 13.28
CA SER A 114 14.10 34.06 14.04
C SER A 114 15.36 34.86 14.41
N ASP A 115 16.50 34.20 14.49
CA ASP A 115 17.78 34.80 14.92
C ASP A 115 18.66 35.26 13.74
N LEU A 116 18.19 35.08 12.49
CA LEU A 116 18.96 35.40 11.29
C LEU A 116 18.93 36.90 10.96
N ASP A 117 20.12 37.48 10.72
CA ASP A 117 20.23 38.79 10.07
C ASP A 117 20.01 38.62 8.57
N LEU A 118 18.99 39.29 8.05
CA LEU A 118 18.59 39.22 6.64
C LEU A 118 19.29 40.27 5.77
N ALA A 119 19.95 41.28 6.36
CA ALA A 119 20.60 42.35 5.61
C ALA A 119 21.64 41.88 4.57
N PRO A 120 22.44 40.81 4.81
CA PRO A 120 23.40 40.32 3.83
C PRO A 120 22.87 39.20 2.91
N VAL A 121 21.59 38.82 3.01
CA VAL A 121 21.03 37.65 2.32
C VAL A 121 20.65 38.00 0.89
N SER A 122 21.01 37.15 -0.08
CA SER A 122 20.63 37.31 -1.48
C SER A 122 19.14 36.98 -1.70
N ASP A 123 18.51 37.50 -2.76
CA ASP A 123 17.11 37.20 -3.06
C ASP A 123 16.86 35.68 -3.22
N ASP A 124 17.76 34.96 -3.89
CA ASP A 124 17.67 33.50 -4.06
C ASP A 124 17.75 32.75 -2.73
N ASP A 125 18.60 33.22 -1.80
CA ASP A 125 18.72 32.62 -0.47
C ASP A 125 17.51 32.98 0.40
N LEU A 126 16.98 34.19 0.26
CA LEU A 126 15.77 34.62 0.94
C LEU A 126 14.57 33.75 0.54
N ASP A 127 14.41 33.46 -0.75
CA ASP A 127 13.35 32.55 -1.24
C ASP A 127 13.48 31.14 -0.65
N ARG A 128 14.71 30.62 -0.51
CA ARG A 128 14.97 29.33 0.15
C ARG A 128 14.63 29.36 1.64
N LEU A 129 14.96 30.44 2.35
CA LEU A 129 14.62 30.61 3.76
C LEU A 129 13.10 30.71 3.94
N LEU A 130 12.41 31.44 3.07
CA LEU A 130 10.94 31.55 3.09
C LEU A 130 10.28 30.20 2.82
N SER A 131 10.76 29.43 1.83
CA SER A 131 10.27 28.07 1.59
C SER A 131 10.51 27.15 2.78
N THR A 132 11.65 27.28 3.45
CA THR A 132 11.99 26.49 4.64
C THR A 132 11.09 26.86 5.83
N ALA A 133 10.80 28.15 6.01
CA ALA A 133 9.84 28.63 7.00
C ALA A 133 8.44 28.11 6.72
N ALA A 134 8.00 28.16 5.46
CA ALA A 134 6.70 27.65 5.04
C ALA A 134 6.53 26.16 5.39
N SER A 135 7.52 25.33 5.04
CA SER A 135 7.49 23.90 5.41
C SER A 135 7.47 23.67 6.93
N ALA A 136 8.13 24.52 7.72
CA ALA A 136 8.07 24.43 9.18
C ALA A 136 6.69 24.80 9.73
N TYR A 137 5.99 25.78 9.15
CA TYR A 137 4.61 26.08 9.53
C TYR A 137 3.64 24.97 9.11
N GLU A 138 3.81 24.39 7.92
CA GLU A 138 3.04 23.21 7.49
C GLU A 138 3.20 22.03 8.47
N ASP A 139 4.42 21.84 9.00
CA ASP A 139 4.67 20.83 10.02
C ASP A 139 3.92 21.11 11.33
N LEU A 140 3.78 22.37 11.74
CA LEU A 140 2.99 22.74 12.92
C LEU A 140 1.50 22.45 12.70
N ASP A 141 0.96 22.79 11.53
CA ASP A 141 -0.44 22.52 11.18
C ASP A 141 -0.72 21.01 11.18
N LEU A 142 0.19 20.25 10.55
CA LEU A 142 0.13 18.80 10.50
C LEU A 142 0.33 18.15 11.87
N ALA A 143 1.15 18.74 12.75
CA ALA A 143 1.29 18.29 14.13
C ALA A 143 -0.02 18.47 14.90
N HIS A 144 -0.68 19.62 14.74
CA HIS A 144 -1.97 19.89 15.38
C HIS A 144 -3.06 18.91 14.93
N LEU A 145 -3.15 18.65 13.61
CA LEU A 145 -4.09 17.67 13.07
C LEU A 145 -3.85 16.26 13.65
N HIS A 146 -2.59 15.87 13.77
CA HIS A 146 -2.23 14.57 14.33
C HIS A 146 -2.59 14.43 15.81
N GLU A 147 -2.50 15.49 16.61
CA GLU A 147 -2.97 15.47 18.00
C GLU A 147 -4.47 15.29 18.09
N GLN A 148 -5.24 16.05 17.29
CA GLN A 148 -6.69 15.92 17.25
C GLN A 148 -7.11 14.49 16.89
N LEU A 149 -6.44 13.90 15.89
CA LEU A 149 -6.72 12.53 15.48
C LEU A 149 -6.34 11.52 16.56
N ALA A 150 -5.24 11.72 17.27
CA ALA A 150 -4.87 10.86 18.39
C ALA A 150 -5.91 10.89 19.51
N ASP A 151 -6.41 12.08 19.85
CA ASP A 151 -7.45 12.25 20.87
C ASP A 151 -8.78 11.60 20.45
N GLU A 152 -9.17 11.76 19.18
CA GLU A 152 -10.34 11.07 18.63
C GLU A 152 -10.19 9.54 18.71
N LEU A 153 -9.01 9.02 18.36
CA LEU A 153 -8.75 7.58 18.37
C LEU A 153 -8.74 7.01 19.79
N ARG A 154 -8.18 7.73 20.78
CA ARG A 154 -8.28 7.35 22.20
C ARG A 154 -9.72 7.30 22.68
N GLY A 155 -10.57 8.24 22.24
CA GLY A 155 -12.00 8.23 22.56
C GLY A 155 -12.76 7.03 21.98
N ARG A 156 -12.18 6.33 21.00
CA ARG A 156 -12.73 5.12 20.37
C ARG A 156 -12.07 3.82 20.85
N ALA A 157 -11.07 3.88 21.74
CA ALA A 157 -10.34 2.73 22.27
C ALA A 157 -11.02 2.17 23.53
#